data_AF-A0A0B2BYH7-F1
#
_entry.id   AF-A0A0B2BYH7-F1
#
_cell.length_a   1.000
_cell.length_b   1.000
_cell.length_c   1.000
_cell.angle_alpha   90.00
_cell.angle_beta   90.00
_cell.angle_gamma   90.00
#
_symmetry.space_group_name_H-M   'P 1'
#
loop_
_entity.id
_entity.type
_entity.pdbx_description
1 polymer ?
#
loop_
_entity_poly.entity_id
_entity_poly.type
_entity_poly.pdbx_seq_one_letter_code
_entity_poly.pdbx_strand_id
1 'polypeptide(L)'
;MLVATWFVADQQGEGTWFPQIGGNSADAGAKAIYWRCVVTFYATSLQHNPHNPHAFFTNTDLPSVDGIDIAALFARWGVEVIRLPITYRIPLGRVDSWGNQFYIFDIIDHCARSGRWPSVIVLDSDVVWTSAAEPMERQVTLDGALSYVHDLDAYPAGEQINGVTREQLVRFMARHGGPVQDTMVYCGGEIFCATLPAMIAMADRVPALWQAILAGEEDAPKEEAHLLSLLYVMEGYPLGNADPFIKRMWTTFKHNNLVPGDERLAIWHLPAEKRSGFPALFARLKGHGLERRDPLELAVSREEMGRIFGVPRRSPAKWLRDMRSKVSEHAGKRLAGAR
;
A
#
# COMPACT_ATOMS: atom_id res chain seq x y z
N MET A 1 -15.70 -3.92 -8.82
CA MET A 1 -14.96 -3.44 -7.63
C MET A 1 -14.30 -2.10 -7.92
N LEU A 2 -14.21 -1.18 -6.95
CA LEU A 2 -13.34 0.00 -7.03
C LEU A 2 -11.88 -0.42 -6.86
N VAL A 3 -10.99 0.03 -7.75
CA VAL A 3 -9.53 -0.14 -7.57
C VAL A 3 -8.90 1.17 -7.15
N ALA A 4 -8.26 1.17 -5.98
CA ALA A 4 -7.72 2.38 -5.40
C ALA A 4 -6.31 2.21 -4.85
N THR A 5 -5.60 3.33 -4.81
CA THR A 5 -4.43 3.52 -3.95
C THR A 5 -4.52 4.89 -3.30
N TRP A 6 -3.60 5.18 -2.40
CA TRP A 6 -3.64 6.38 -1.58
C TRP A 6 -2.25 6.95 -1.33
N PHE A 7 -2.21 8.24 -1.01
CA PHE A 7 -1.02 8.90 -0.54
C PHE A 7 -1.40 10.03 0.42
N VAL A 8 -0.78 10.02 1.60
CA VAL A 8 -0.91 11.10 2.57
C VAL A 8 0.40 11.88 2.61
N ALA A 9 0.29 13.20 2.41
CA ALA A 9 1.38 14.11 2.70
C ALA A 9 1.24 14.63 4.13
N ASP A 10 2.24 14.37 4.96
CA ASP A 10 2.36 15.06 6.25
C ASP A 10 2.64 16.56 6.02
N GLN A 11 2.09 17.41 6.89
CA GLN A 11 2.45 18.83 6.91
C GLN A 11 3.90 19.01 7.40
N GLN A 12 4.51 20.16 7.07
CA GLN A 12 5.84 20.51 7.62
C GLN A 12 5.77 20.54 9.16
N GLY A 13 6.65 19.79 9.82
CA GLY A 13 6.67 19.63 11.28
C GLY A 13 5.88 18.44 11.82
N GLU A 14 5.10 17.74 10.97
CA GLU A 14 4.34 16.54 11.35
C GLU A 14 4.86 15.25 10.69
N GLY A 15 5.90 15.35 9.87
CA GLY A 15 6.44 14.22 9.09
C GLY A 15 7.13 13.18 9.96
N THR A 16 6.69 11.92 9.85
CA THR A 16 7.40 10.77 10.45
C THR A 16 8.50 10.24 9.53
N TRP A 17 9.49 9.56 10.10
CA TRP A 17 10.53 8.90 9.31
C TRP A 17 9.97 7.66 8.61
N PHE A 18 10.26 7.51 7.31
CA PHE A 18 9.89 6.31 6.55
C PHE A 18 11.16 5.52 6.20
N PRO A 19 11.41 4.36 6.84
CA PRO A 19 12.61 3.55 6.61
C PRO A 19 12.82 3.16 5.13
N GLN A 20 11.73 2.91 4.40
CA GLN A 20 11.76 2.53 2.99
C GLN A 20 12.21 3.69 2.08
N ILE A 21 11.89 4.94 2.45
CA ILE A 21 12.32 6.16 1.75
C ILE A 21 13.64 6.69 2.28
N GLY A 22 14.12 6.24 3.45
CA GLY A 22 15.36 6.73 4.07
C GLY A 22 15.43 8.26 4.13
N GLY A 23 14.28 8.90 4.40
CA GLY A 23 14.07 10.35 4.39
C GLY A 23 12.79 10.73 5.16
N ASN A 24 12.59 12.04 5.38
CA ASN A 24 11.37 12.56 5.99
C ASN A 24 10.24 12.61 4.94
N SER A 25 9.01 12.24 5.29
CA SER A 25 7.84 12.28 4.38
C SER A 25 7.53 13.68 3.84
N ALA A 26 8.03 14.73 4.48
CA ALA A 26 7.86 16.11 4.03
C ALA A 26 8.75 16.49 2.83
N ASP A 27 9.83 15.75 2.54
CA ASP A 27 10.84 16.13 1.54
C ASP A 27 10.32 16.02 0.10
N ALA A 28 10.56 17.05 -0.73
CA ALA A 28 10.11 17.07 -2.13
C ALA A 28 10.63 15.89 -2.97
N GLY A 29 11.87 15.44 -2.71
CA GLY A 29 12.45 14.26 -3.36
C GLY A 29 11.81 12.94 -2.92
N ALA A 30 11.40 12.83 -1.65
CA ALA A 30 10.68 11.68 -1.11
C ALA A 30 9.27 11.60 -1.71
N LYS A 31 8.57 12.73 -1.82
CA LYS A 31 7.24 12.82 -2.44
C LYS A 31 7.25 12.39 -3.91
N ALA A 32 8.25 12.83 -4.68
CA ALA A 32 8.37 12.46 -6.09
C ALA A 32 8.53 10.94 -6.31
N ILE A 33 9.08 10.20 -5.34
CA ILE A 33 9.15 8.72 -5.42
C ILE A 33 7.74 8.12 -5.37
N TYR A 34 6.91 8.52 -4.40
CA TYR A 34 5.54 8.01 -4.28
C TYR A 34 4.70 8.32 -5.49
N TRP A 35 4.78 9.55 -6.01
CA TRP A 35 4.01 9.92 -7.19
C TRP A 35 4.35 9.08 -8.42
N ARG A 36 5.61 8.63 -8.58
CA ARG A 36 5.97 7.68 -9.64
C ARG A 36 5.30 6.33 -9.40
N CYS A 37 5.30 5.84 -8.16
CA CYS A 37 4.60 4.60 -7.78
C CYS A 37 3.09 4.70 -8.09
N VAL A 38 2.42 5.77 -7.64
CA VAL A 38 0.98 6.01 -7.89
C VAL A 38 0.67 6.05 -9.38
N VAL A 39 1.46 6.76 -10.19
CA VAL A 39 1.24 6.81 -11.65
C VAL A 39 1.40 5.43 -12.28
N THR A 40 2.44 4.68 -11.91
CA THR A 40 2.65 3.32 -12.43
C THR A 40 1.60 2.32 -11.96
N PHE A 41 1.07 2.50 -10.74
CA PHE A 41 -0.04 1.72 -10.21
C PHE A 41 -1.25 1.86 -11.12
N TYR A 42 -1.68 3.09 -11.42
CA TYR A 42 -2.83 3.31 -12.30
C TYR A 42 -2.57 2.89 -13.74
N ALA A 43 -1.37 3.16 -14.28
CA ALA A 43 -1.02 2.74 -15.63
C ALA A 43 -1.18 1.22 -15.81
N THR A 44 -0.64 0.43 -14.87
CA THR A 44 -0.74 -1.03 -14.91
C THR A 44 -2.13 -1.53 -14.56
N SER A 45 -2.82 -0.89 -13.61
CA SER A 45 -4.19 -1.27 -13.24
C SER A 45 -5.17 -1.04 -14.39
N LEU A 46 -5.15 0.13 -15.03
CA LEU A 46 -6.06 0.47 -16.13
C LEU A 46 -5.81 -0.39 -17.38
N GLN A 47 -4.58 -0.86 -17.59
CA GLN A 47 -4.27 -1.83 -18.63
C GLN A 47 -5.00 -3.17 -18.39
N HIS A 48 -5.11 -3.61 -17.14
CA HIS A 48 -5.65 -4.93 -16.78
C HIS A 48 -7.10 -4.91 -16.29
N ASN A 49 -7.60 -3.75 -15.87
CA ASN A 49 -8.90 -3.54 -15.26
C ASN A 49 -9.63 -2.33 -15.88
N PRO A 50 -9.70 -2.18 -17.22
CA PRO A 50 -10.18 -0.96 -17.88
C PRO A 50 -11.66 -0.63 -17.61
N HIS A 51 -12.43 -1.60 -17.09
CA HIS A 51 -13.86 -1.44 -16.80
C HIS A 51 -14.16 -1.21 -15.31
N ASN A 52 -13.15 -1.31 -14.46
CA ASN A 52 -13.28 -0.99 -13.06
C ASN A 52 -13.22 0.53 -12.86
N PRO A 53 -13.98 1.11 -11.93
CA PRO A 53 -13.72 2.46 -11.48
C PRO A 53 -12.38 2.52 -10.74
N HIS A 54 -11.68 3.65 -10.88
CA HIS A 54 -10.42 3.93 -10.18
C HIS A 54 -10.52 5.20 -9.36
N ALA A 55 -10.03 5.16 -8.13
CA ALA A 55 -9.98 6.34 -7.27
C ALA A 55 -8.66 6.46 -6.52
N PHE A 56 -8.13 7.67 -6.47
CA PHE A 56 -6.95 8.03 -5.69
C PHE A 56 -7.35 8.85 -4.48
N PHE A 57 -7.08 8.29 -3.29
CA PHE A 57 -7.36 8.95 -2.02
C PHE A 57 -6.13 9.74 -1.53
N THR A 58 -6.34 11.00 -1.15
CA THR A 58 -5.25 11.84 -0.65
C THR A 58 -5.74 12.97 0.24
N ASN A 59 -4.85 13.58 1.00
CA ASN A 59 -5.11 14.80 1.78
C ASN A 59 -4.46 16.05 1.18
N THR A 60 -3.82 15.93 0.01
CA THR A 60 -3.00 17.01 -0.56
C THR A 60 -3.34 17.28 -2.02
N ASP A 61 -2.75 18.35 -2.55
CA ASP A 61 -2.84 18.67 -3.97
C ASP A 61 -1.91 17.79 -4.80
N LEU A 62 -2.35 17.48 -6.03
CA LEU A 62 -1.58 16.67 -6.96
C LEU A 62 -0.48 17.55 -7.59
N PRO A 63 0.79 17.15 -7.50
CA PRO A 63 1.89 17.94 -8.04
C PRO A 63 2.12 17.65 -9.53
N SER A 64 3.05 18.42 -10.11
CA SER A 64 3.74 18.00 -11.33
C SER A 64 5.03 17.26 -10.97
N VAL A 65 5.26 16.09 -11.57
CA VAL A 65 6.46 15.27 -11.35
C VAL A 65 7.12 14.94 -12.67
N ASP A 66 8.41 15.26 -12.79
CA ASP A 66 9.20 15.07 -14.02
C ASP A 66 8.53 15.67 -15.27
N GLY A 67 7.86 16.81 -15.14
CA GLY A 67 7.14 17.46 -16.25
C GLY A 67 5.78 16.82 -16.59
N ILE A 68 5.28 15.90 -15.77
CA ILE A 68 3.93 15.33 -15.87
C ILE A 68 3.03 16.01 -14.85
N ASP A 69 1.98 16.69 -15.32
CA ASP A 69 0.89 17.15 -14.47
C ASP A 69 0.00 15.94 -14.09
N ILE A 70 0.06 15.53 -12.81
CA ILE A 70 -0.64 14.33 -12.34
C ILE A 70 -2.15 14.56 -12.29
N ALA A 71 -2.61 15.79 -11.98
CA ALA A 71 -4.04 16.09 -11.96
C ALA A 71 -4.63 15.97 -13.38
N ALA A 72 -3.97 16.57 -14.37
CA ALA A 72 -4.38 16.46 -15.77
C ALA A 72 -4.29 15.02 -16.30
N LEU A 73 -3.28 14.27 -15.87
CA LEU A 73 -3.12 12.85 -16.20
C LEU A 73 -4.29 12.01 -15.68
N PHE A 74 -4.62 12.13 -14.39
CA PHE A 74 -5.68 11.35 -13.76
C PHE A 74 -7.06 11.70 -14.31
N ALA A 75 -7.33 12.98 -14.55
CA ALA A 75 -8.56 13.41 -15.20
C ALA A 75 -8.73 12.76 -16.57
N ARG A 76 -7.66 12.69 -17.39
CA ARG A 76 -7.71 12.02 -18.69
C ARG A 76 -7.94 10.51 -18.57
N TRP A 77 -7.30 9.88 -17.60
CA TRP A 77 -7.41 8.44 -17.35
C TRP A 77 -8.70 8.02 -16.65
N GLY A 78 -9.56 8.96 -16.24
CA GLY A 78 -10.78 8.67 -15.49
C GLY A 78 -10.52 8.21 -14.06
N VAL A 79 -9.34 8.53 -13.50
CA VAL A 79 -9.03 8.26 -12.08
C VAL A 79 -9.61 9.39 -11.24
N GLU A 80 -10.58 9.06 -10.39
CA GLU A 80 -11.22 10.03 -9.51
C GLU A 80 -10.30 10.39 -8.35
N VAL A 81 -10.05 11.69 -8.12
CA VAL A 81 -9.26 12.16 -6.98
C VAL A 81 -10.20 12.50 -5.83
N ILE A 82 -10.13 11.73 -4.76
CA ILE A 82 -10.97 11.90 -3.57
C ILE A 82 -10.11 12.47 -2.44
N ARG A 83 -10.40 13.71 -2.04
CA ARG A 83 -9.71 14.37 -0.94
C ARG A 83 -10.42 14.11 0.39
N LEU A 84 -9.74 13.47 1.34
CA LEU A 84 -10.25 13.22 2.69
C LEU A 84 -9.35 13.88 3.74
N PRO A 85 -9.93 14.36 4.87
CA PRO A 85 -9.14 14.72 6.04
C PRO A 85 -8.44 13.49 6.64
N ILE A 86 -7.41 13.71 7.46
CA ILE A 86 -6.78 12.63 8.25
C ILE A 86 -7.44 12.63 9.64
N THR A 87 -8.54 11.91 9.81
CA THR A 87 -9.26 11.84 11.09
C THR A 87 -8.59 10.84 12.02
N TYR A 88 -8.12 9.72 11.46
CA TYR A 88 -7.45 8.67 12.22
C TYR A 88 -5.94 8.93 12.21
N ARG A 89 -5.48 9.81 13.09
CA ARG A 89 -4.07 10.11 13.31
C ARG A 89 -3.67 9.96 14.76
N ILE A 90 -2.65 9.14 15.04
CA ILE A 90 -2.07 9.08 16.38
C ILE A 90 -1.29 10.39 16.64
N PRO A 91 -1.49 11.06 17.80
CA PRO A 91 -0.73 12.26 18.14
C PRO A 91 0.79 12.08 18.09
N LEU A 92 1.50 13.12 17.66
CA LEU A 92 2.97 13.13 17.57
C LEU A 92 3.61 12.75 18.91
N GLY A 93 4.69 11.95 18.85
CA GLY A 93 5.45 11.51 20.01
C GLY A 93 4.89 10.27 20.73
N ARG A 94 3.77 9.70 20.28
CA ARG A 94 3.22 8.45 20.84
C ARG A 94 3.63 7.18 20.09
N VAL A 95 4.11 7.33 18.86
CA VAL A 95 4.68 6.24 18.04
C VAL A 95 5.96 6.73 17.37
N ASP A 96 6.93 5.84 17.22
CA ASP A 96 8.26 6.17 16.68
C ASP A 96 8.25 6.40 15.16
N SER A 97 7.23 5.89 14.45
CA SER A 97 7.05 6.03 13.00
C SER A 97 5.57 5.82 12.63
N TRP A 98 5.18 6.22 11.41
CA TRP A 98 3.93 5.82 10.77
C TRP A 98 2.60 6.33 11.35
N GLY A 99 2.60 7.47 12.04
CA GLY A 99 1.37 8.03 12.63
C GLY A 99 0.24 8.36 11.64
N ASN A 100 0.49 8.33 10.33
CA ASN A 100 -0.48 8.59 9.26
C ASN A 100 -1.03 7.33 8.57
N GLN A 101 -0.58 6.12 8.97
CA GLN A 101 -0.99 4.86 8.35
C GLN A 101 -2.48 4.54 8.54
N PHE A 102 -3.08 5.01 9.64
CA PHE A 102 -4.50 4.80 9.93
C PHE A 102 -5.45 5.54 8.97
N TYR A 103 -4.92 6.33 8.03
CA TYR A 103 -5.71 6.98 6.97
C TYR A 103 -6.56 6.00 6.15
N ILE A 104 -6.18 4.72 6.07
CA ILE A 104 -7.03 3.68 5.46
C ILE A 104 -8.43 3.64 6.09
N PHE A 105 -8.58 3.97 7.37
CA PHE A 105 -9.89 4.00 8.03
C PHE A 105 -10.75 5.20 7.63
N ASP A 106 -10.14 6.34 7.23
CA ASP A 106 -10.88 7.44 6.58
C ASP A 106 -11.42 6.96 5.22
N ILE A 107 -10.64 6.16 4.48
CA ILE A 107 -11.05 5.58 3.19
C ILE A 107 -12.16 4.53 3.37
N ILE A 108 -12.05 3.66 4.37
CA ILE A 108 -13.05 2.64 4.68
C ILE A 108 -14.38 3.29 5.04
N ASP A 109 -14.37 4.28 5.96
CA ASP A 109 -15.60 4.99 6.33
C ASP A 109 -16.19 5.73 5.12
N HIS A 110 -15.38 6.46 4.35
CA HIS A 110 -15.86 7.13 3.13
C HIS A 110 -16.55 6.15 2.16
N CYS A 111 -15.90 5.02 1.86
CA CYS A 111 -16.46 4.01 0.96
C CYS A 111 -17.76 3.40 1.53
N ALA A 112 -17.77 3.05 2.82
CA ALA A 112 -18.92 2.49 3.52
C ALA A 112 -20.12 3.46 3.51
N ARG A 113 -19.90 4.74 3.84
CA ARG A 113 -20.96 5.75 3.90
C ARG A 113 -21.44 6.20 2.53
N SER A 114 -20.57 6.21 1.52
CA SER A 114 -20.97 6.53 0.14
C SER A 114 -21.94 5.50 -0.44
N GLY A 115 -21.77 4.22 -0.09
CA GLY A 115 -22.50 3.10 -0.67
C GLY A 115 -22.32 2.95 -2.20
N ARG A 116 -21.37 3.69 -2.81
CA ARG A 116 -21.25 3.79 -4.28
C ARG A 116 -20.72 2.51 -4.92
N TRP A 117 -19.93 1.74 -4.18
CA TRP A 117 -19.24 0.57 -4.72
C TRP A 117 -19.62 -0.69 -3.95
N PRO A 118 -19.97 -1.78 -4.65
CA PRO A 118 -20.31 -3.05 -4.00
C PRO A 118 -19.11 -3.71 -3.32
N SER A 119 -17.90 -3.41 -3.80
CA SER A 119 -16.63 -3.83 -3.21
C SER A 119 -15.51 -2.87 -3.59
N VAL A 120 -14.49 -2.79 -2.75
CA VAL A 120 -13.32 -1.93 -2.91
C VAL A 120 -12.06 -2.76 -2.67
N ILE A 121 -11.02 -2.51 -3.48
CA ILE A 121 -9.65 -2.86 -3.17
C ILE A 121 -8.83 -1.58 -3.05
N VAL A 122 -8.16 -1.40 -1.92
CA VAL A 122 -7.16 -0.36 -1.68
C VAL A 122 -5.82 -1.05 -1.51
N LEU A 123 -4.83 -0.62 -2.29
CA LEU A 123 -3.48 -1.16 -2.28
C LEU A 123 -2.47 -0.07 -1.94
N ASP A 124 -1.33 -0.48 -1.38
CA ASP A 124 -0.15 0.37 -1.37
C ASP A 124 0.20 0.84 -2.80
N SER A 125 0.78 2.03 -2.90
CA SER A 125 1.11 2.64 -4.20
C SER A 125 2.30 1.99 -4.90
N ASP A 126 3.17 1.28 -4.17
CA ASP A 126 4.32 0.53 -4.70
C ASP A 126 3.95 -0.88 -5.13
N VAL A 127 2.82 -0.96 -5.84
CA VAL A 127 2.26 -2.16 -6.43
C VAL A 127 2.19 -2.01 -7.95
N VAL A 128 2.39 -3.12 -8.68
CA VAL A 128 2.00 -3.24 -10.09
C VAL A 128 0.99 -4.35 -10.30
N TRP A 129 0.06 -4.11 -11.21
CA TRP A 129 -0.90 -5.12 -11.69
C TRP A 129 -0.30 -5.86 -12.88
N THR A 130 -0.44 -7.18 -12.91
CA THR A 130 0.04 -8.02 -14.03
C THR A 130 -1.05 -8.87 -14.68
N SER A 131 -2.25 -8.91 -14.09
CA SER A 131 -3.47 -9.48 -14.66
C SER A 131 -4.71 -8.82 -14.05
N ALA A 132 -5.87 -9.14 -14.60
CA ALA A 132 -7.16 -8.64 -14.15
C ALA A 132 -7.49 -9.04 -12.70
N ALA A 133 -8.26 -8.18 -12.03
CA ALA A 133 -8.74 -8.34 -10.66
C ALA A 133 -9.93 -9.31 -10.55
N GLU A 134 -10.53 -9.72 -11.67
CA GLU A 134 -11.76 -10.52 -11.71
C GLU A 134 -11.74 -11.78 -10.80
N PRO A 135 -10.64 -12.58 -10.71
CA PRO A 135 -10.59 -13.69 -9.76
C PRO A 135 -10.69 -13.24 -8.30
N MET A 136 -10.09 -12.10 -7.95
CA MET A 136 -10.15 -11.51 -6.63
C MET A 136 -11.52 -10.90 -6.34
N GLU A 137 -12.17 -10.29 -7.34
CA GLU A 137 -13.54 -9.79 -7.23
C GLU A 137 -14.53 -10.91 -6.85
N ARG A 138 -14.37 -12.08 -7.47
CA ARG A 138 -15.14 -13.26 -7.09
C ARG A 138 -14.84 -13.69 -5.66
N GLN A 139 -13.57 -13.75 -5.28
CA GLN A 139 -13.19 -14.18 -3.94
C GLN A 139 -13.75 -13.25 -2.86
N VAL A 140 -13.62 -11.92 -3.02
CA VAL A 140 -14.12 -10.97 -2.02
C VAL A 140 -15.65 -11.01 -1.92
N THR A 141 -16.34 -11.30 -3.03
CA THR A 141 -17.80 -11.47 -3.01
C THR A 141 -18.23 -12.69 -2.19
N LEU A 142 -17.43 -13.76 -2.17
CA LEU A 142 -17.69 -14.97 -1.40
C LEU A 142 -17.33 -14.78 0.09
N ASP A 143 -16.17 -14.19 0.36
CA ASP A 143 -15.58 -14.16 1.69
C ASP A 143 -15.95 -12.90 2.50
N GLY A 144 -16.53 -11.89 1.85
CA GLY A 144 -16.87 -10.60 2.45
C GLY A 144 -15.68 -9.64 2.55
N ALA A 145 -14.51 -10.13 2.97
CA ALA A 145 -13.25 -9.41 2.98
C ALA A 145 -12.07 -10.34 2.65
N LEU A 146 -11.01 -9.78 2.05
CA LEU A 146 -9.74 -10.45 1.82
C LEU A 146 -8.67 -9.85 2.69
N SER A 147 -7.89 -10.71 3.33
CA SER A 147 -6.75 -10.35 4.15
C SER A 147 -5.49 -11.03 3.63
N TYR A 148 -4.37 -10.31 3.72
CA TYR A 148 -3.06 -10.80 3.31
C TYR A 148 -2.24 -11.17 4.52
N VAL A 149 -1.81 -12.43 4.58
CA VAL A 149 -0.97 -12.92 5.66
C VAL A 149 0.46 -13.00 5.14
N HIS A 150 1.37 -12.35 5.86
CA HIS A 150 2.79 -12.56 5.61
C HIS A 150 3.14 -14.03 5.85
N ASP A 151 4.27 -14.49 5.30
CA ASP A 151 4.78 -15.83 5.56
C ASP A 151 4.62 -16.15 7.06
N LEU A 152 3.92 -17.24 7.41
CA LEU A 152 3.41 -17.46 8.78
C LEU A 152 4.52 -17.46 9.83
N ASP A 153 5.75 -17.80 9.40
CA ASP A 153 6.95 -17.82 10.21
C ASP A 153 7.63 -16.44 10.35
N ALA A 154 7.10 -15.39 9.71
CA ALA A 154 7.68 -14.05 9.74
C ALA A 154 7.53 -13.36 11.10
N TYR A 155 6.58 -13.78 11.93
CA TYR A 155 6.32 -13.19 13.25
C TYR A 155 6.07 -14.26 14.32
N PRO A 156 7.14 -14.92 14.83
CA PRO A 156 7.09 -15.81 15.99
C PRO A 156 6.31 -15.26 17.19
N ALA A 157 5.84 -16.17 18.05
CA ALA A 157 5.13 -15.79 19.28
C ALA A 157 6.01 -14.89 20.17
N GLY A 158 5.41 -13.87 20.78
CA GLY A 158 6.11 -12.90 21.62
C GLY A 158 6.99 -11.88 20.88
N GLU A 159 7.11 -11.96 19.54
CA GLU A 159 7.78 -10.92 18.77
C GLU A 159 6.94 -9.63 18.73
N GLN A 160 7.59 -8.49 18.91
CA GLN A 160 6.95 -7.20 18.80
C GLN A 160 6.88 -6.77 17.33
N ILE A 161 5.66 -6.49 16.88
CA ILE A 161 5.38 -5.86 15.59
C ILE A 161 5.07 -4.40 15.92
N ASN A 162 5.94 -3.50 15.50
CA ASN A 162 5.83 -2.07 15.80
C ASN A 162 5.48 -1.74 17.27
N GLY A 163 6.10 -2.47 18.20
CA GLY A 163 5.99 -2.24 19.64
C GLY A 163 4.78 -2.87 20.32
N VAL A 164 4.08 -3.82 19.68
CA VAL A 164 3.01 -4.64 20.27
C VAL A 164 3.14 -6.09 19.80
N THR A 165 2.93 -7.08 20.66
CA THR A 165 2.89 -8.51 20.25
C THR A 165 1.49 -8.96 19.86
N ARG A 166 1.38 -10.10 19.18
CA ARG A 166 0.08 -10.69 18.78
C ARG A 166 -0.78 -11.05 20.00
N GLU A 167 -0.15 -11.49 21.09
CA GLU A 167 -0.81 -11.80 22.36
C GLU A 167 -1.33 -10.53 23.06
N GLN A 168 -0.61 -9.42 22.94
CA GLN A 168 -1.06 -8.11 23.42
C GLN A 168 -2.32 -7.68 22.66
N LEU A 169 -2.29 -7.70 21.33
CA LEU A 169 -3.45 -7.33 20.49
C LEU A 169 -4.69 -8.16 20.84
N VAL A 170 -4.53 -9.45 21.10
CA VAL A 170 -5.62 -10.32 21.53
C VAL A 170 -6.24 -9.89 22.86
N ARG A 171 -5.42 -9.47 23.84
CA ARG A 171 -5.95 -8.94 25.10
C ARG A 171 -6.71 -7.63 24.89
N PHE A 172 -6.20 -6.75 24.04
CA PHE A 172 -6.92 -5.54 23.65
C PHE A 172 -8.26 -5.89 22.99
N MET A 173 -8.26 -6.80 22.02
CA MET A 173 -9.46 -7.27 21.32
C MET A 173 -10.52 -7.83 22.28
N ALA A 174 -10.10 -8.67 23.23
CA ALA A 174 -11.00 -9.26 24.22
C ALA A 174 -11.66 -8.21 25.11
N ARG A 175 -10.93 -7.13 25.48
CA ARG A 175 -11.51 -5.99 26.22
C ARG A 175 -12.56 -5.22 25.42
N HIS A 176 -12.44 -5.23 24.09
CA HIS A 176 -13.32 -4.50 23.17
C HIS A 176 -14.36 -5.39 22.47
N GLY A 177 -14.71 -6.52 23.11
CA GLY A 177 -15.84 -7.37 22.70
C GLY A 177 -15.54 -8.30 21.52
N GLY A 178 -14.27 -8.54 21.20
CA GLY A 178 -13.87 -9.58 20.26
C GLY A 178 -13.74 -10.97 20.90
N PRO A 179 -13.50 -12.01 20.09
CA PRO A 179 -13.42 -13.38 20.59
C PRO A 179 -12.19 -13.59 21.48
N VAL A 180 -12.34 -14.42 22.51
CA VAL A 180 -11.20 -14.85 23.34
C VAL A 180 -10.41 -15.91 22.59
N GLN A 181 -9.11 -15.66 22.39
CA GLN A 181 -8.17 -16.56 21.73
C GLN A 181 -6.79 -16.45 22.39
N ASP A 182 -5.88 -17.37 22.10
CA ASP A 182 -4.52 -17.34 22.68
C ASP A 182 -3.56 -16.47 21.88
N THR A 183 -3.78 -16.39 20.56
CA THR A 183 -2.99 -15.59 19.63
C THR A 183 -3.85 -15.19 18.44
N MET A 184 -3.36 -14.27 17.63
CA MET A 184 -3.98 -13.89 16.37
C MET A 184 -2.97 -13.96 15.22
N VAL A 185 -3.48 -14.11 14.01
CA VAL A 185 -2.66 -13.95 12.79
C VAL A 185 -2.54 -12.45 12.49
N TYR A 186 -1.32 -12.00 12.24
CA TYR A 186 -1.05 -10.65 11.78
C TYR A 186 -1.23 -10.58 10.27
N CYS A 187 -2.14 -9.72 9.82
CA CYS A 187 -2.39 -9.45 8.41
C CYS A 187 -1.66 -8.17 8.00
N GLY A 188 -0.94 -8.21 6.88
CA GLY A 188 -0.25 -7.06 6.32
C GLY A 188 -1.22 -5.98 5.81
N GLY A 189 -0.80 -4.72 5.93
CA GLY A 189 -1.60 -3.54 5.53
C GLY A 189 -1.54 -3.18 4.04
N GLU A 190 -0.84 -3.95 3.20
CA GLU A 190 -0.65 -3.65 1.77
C GLU A 190 -1.91 -3.71 0.94
N ILE A 191 -2.89 -4.45 1.43
CA ILE A 191 -4.16 -4.68 0.77
C ILE A 191 -5.26 -4.59 1.81
N PHE A 192 -6.24 -3.77 1.47
CA PHE A 192 -7.57 -3.81 2.05
C PHE A 192 -8.53 -4.15 0.91
N CYS A 193 -9.25 -5.28 1.01
CA CYS A 193 -10.24 -5.63 0.01
C CYS A 193 -11.50 -6.12 0.70
N ALA A 194 -12.62 -5.43 0.51
CA ALA A 194 -13.86 -5.73 1.20
C ALA A 194 -15.10 -5.39 0.38
N THR A 195 -16.16 -6.13 0.63
CA THR A 195 -17.52 -5.81 0.18
C THR A 195 -18.09 -4.65 0.97
N LEU A 196 -19.13 -4.00 0.43
CA LEU A 196 -19.82 -2.91 1.10
C LEU A 196 -20.36 -3.30 2.50
N PRO A 197 -21.04 -4.44 2.70
CA PRO A 197 -21.46 -4.86 4.03
C PRO A 197 -20.29 -5.01 5.02
N ALA A 198 -19.16 -5.55 4.55
CA ALA A 198 -17.98 -5.69 5.38
C ALA A 198 -17.34 -4.34 5.75
N MET A 199 -17.25 -3.41 4.79
CA MET A 199 -16.78 -2.05 5.06
C MET A 199 -17.68 -1.33 6.07
N ILE A 200 -19.00 -1.48 5.98
CA ILE A 200 -19.95 -0.90 6.95
C ILE A 200 -19.70 -1.46 8.35
N ALA A 201 -19.61 -2.79 8.49
CA ALA A 201 -19.37 -3.43 9.78
C ALA A 201 -18.06 -2.95 10.43
N MET A 202 -16.98 -2.87 9.63
CA MET A 202 -15.70 -2.34 10.10
C MET A 202 -15.79 -0.85 10.47
N ALA A 203 -16.37 -0.02 9.60
CA ALA A 203 -16.52 1.43 9.81
C ALA A 203 -17.35 1.76 11.07
N ASP A 204 -18.36 0.95 11.39
CA ASP A 204 -19.18 1.13 12.59
C ASP A 204 -18.42 0.76 13.87
N ARG A 205 -17.44 -0.16 13.80
CA ARG A 205 -16.64 -0.59 14.96
C ARG A 205 -15.45 0.31 15.23
N VAL A 206 -14.81 0.84 14.19
CA VAL A 206 -13.57 1.63 14.28
C VAL A 206 -13.65 2.79 15.29
N PRO A 207 -14.73 3.60 15.38
CA PRO A 207 -14.80 4.75 16.29
C PRO A 207 -14.54 4.39 17.75
N ALA A 208 -15.12 3.29 18.25
CA ALA A 208 -14.95 2.88 19.64
C ALA A 208 -13.52 2.40 19.92
N LEU A 209 -12.97 1.56 19.03
CA LEU A 209 -11.58 1.08 19.12
C LEU A 209 -10.59 2.25 19.02
N TRP A 210 -10.90 3.23 18.18
CA TRP A 210 -10.07 4.42 18.00
C TRP A 210 -10.00 5.29 19.25
N GLN A 211 -11.11 5.46 19.97
CA GLN A 211 -11.08 6.18 21.26
C GLN A 211 -10.17 5.50 22.28
N ALA A 212 -10.16 4.16 22.34
CA ALA A 212 -9.26 3.40 23.19
C ALA A 212 -7.78 3.57 22.79
N ILE A 213 -7.48 3.55 21.49
CA ILE A 213 -6.13 3.84 20.96
C ILE A 213 -5.70 5.26 21.33
N LEU A 214 -6.57 6.26 21.17
CA LEU A 214 -6.30 7.65 21.55
C LEU A 214 -6.18 7.87 23.06
N ALA A 215 -6.86 7.06 23.88
CA ALA A 215 -6.68 7.07 25.32
C ALA A 215 -5.31 6.51 25.74
N GLY A 216 -4.59 5.85 24.84
CA GLY A 216 -3.32 5.21 25.13
C GLY A 216 -3.50 3.95 25.99
N GLU A 217 -4.60 3.23 25.78
CA GLU A 217 -4.85 1.96 26.47
C GLU A 217 -3.68 0.98 26.26
N GLU A 218 -3.44 0.15 27.28
CA GLU A 218 -2.45 -0.91 27.20
C GLU A 218 -2.79 -1.88 26.06
N ASP A 219 -1.76 -2.41 25.40
CA ASP A 219 -1.85 -3.34 24.28
C ASP A 219 -2.58 -2.81 23.02
N ALA A 220 -2.90 -1.51 22.96
CA ALA A 220 -3.64 -0.94 21.84
C ALA A 220 -2.85 -0.99 20.51
N PRO A 221 -3.54 -1.14 19.37
CA PRO A 221 -2.94 -1.04 18.03
C PRO A 221 -2.06 0.20 17.85
N LYS A 222 -0.86 -0.01 17.30
CA LYS A 222 0.10 1.07 16.99
C LYS A 222 0.26 1.38 15.51
N GLU A 223 -0.34 0.58 14.63
CA GLU A 223 -0.35 0.77 13.18
C GLU A 223 -1.68 0.28 12.60
N GLU A 224 -1.96 0.63 11.36
CA GLU A 224 -3.17 0.26 10.63
C GLU A 224 -3.35 -1.26 10.48
N ALA A 225 -2.26 -1.97 10.19
CA ALA A 225 -2.27 -3.42 10.02
C ALA A 225 -2.67 -4.16 11.30
N HIS A 226 -2.29 -3.64 12.47
CA HIS A 226 -2.77 -4.15 13.76
C HIS A 226 -4.29 -4.04 13.87
N LEU A 227 -4.84 -2.85 13.61
CA LEU A 227 -6.29 -2.63 13.74
C LEU A 227 -7.07 -3.39 12.66
N LEU A 228 -6.58 -3.47 11.43
CA LEU A 228 -7.18 -4.32 10.39
C LEU A 228 -7.19 -5.79 10.79
N SER A 229 -6.08 -6.31 11.32
CA SER A 229 -6.00 -7.70 11.81
C SER A 229 -7.06 -7.97 12.89
N LEU A 230 -7.27 -7.02 13.81
CA LEU A 230 -8.31 -7.12 14.82
C LEU A 230 -9.70 -7.18 14.19
N LEU A 231 -9.99 -6.26 13.28
CA LEU A 231 -11.29 -6.18 12.60
C LEU A 231 -11.61 -7.46 11.82
N TYR A 232 -10.62 -8.06 11.13
CA TYR A 232 -10.83 -9.33 10.43
C TYR A 232 -11.26 -10.44 11.38
N VAL A 233 -10.61 -10.55 12.53
CA VAL A 233 -10.96 -11.57 13.55
C VAL A 233 -12.30 -11.27 14.20
N MET A 234 -12.54 -10.02 14.61
CA MET A 234 -13.77 -9.61 15.31
C MET A 234 -15.03 -9.80 14.48
N GLU A 235 -14.93 -9.59 13.16
CA GLU A 235 -16.04 -9.77 12.21
C GLU A 235 -16.09 -11.18 11.60
N GLY A 236 -15.13 -12.06 11.92
CA GLY A 236 -15.11 -13.45 11.46
C GLY A 236 -14.76 -13.63 9.98
N TYR A 237 -13.94 -12.75 9.41
CA TYR A 237 -13.48 -12.87 8.03
C TYR A 237 -12.34 -13.89 7.88
N PRO A 238 -12.24 -14.60 6.73
CA PRO A 238 -11.15 -15.54 6.48
C PRO A 238 -9.78 -14.84 6.45
N LEU A 239 -8.76 -15.56 6.92
CA LEU A 239 -7.39 -15.06 7.00
C LEU A 239 -6.51 -15.67 5.89
N GLY A 240 -5.73 -14.84 5.19
CA GLY A 240 -4.78 -15.28 4.15
C GLY A 240 -5.43 -15.61 2.79
N ASN A 241 -6.70 -15.27 2.63
CA ASN A 241 -7.45 -15.47 1.39
C ASN A 241 -7.07 -14.47 0.28
N ALA A 242 -6.25 -13.45 0.55
CA ALA A 242 -5.63 -12.61 -0.49
C ALA A 242 -4.31 -13.19 -1.04
N ASP A 243 -3.63 -14.07 -0.30
CA ASP A 243 -2.28 -14.58 -0.59
C ASP A 243 -2.12 -15.18 -2.00
N PRO A 244 -3.13 -15.88 -2.59
CA PRO A 244 -3.03 -16.39 -3.96
C PRO A 244 -2.93 -15.31 -5.05
N PHE A 245 -3.18 -14.04 -4.72
CA PHE A 245 -3.25 -12.95 -5.68
C PHE A 245 -2.13 -11.92 -5.53
N ILE A 246 -1.59 -11.75 -4.32
CA ILE A 246 -0.61 -10.73 -3.97
C ILE A 246 0.54 -11.31 -3.15
N LYS A 247 1.74 -10.76 -3.35
CA LYS A 247 2.89 -11.03 -2.48
C LYS A 247 3.76 -9.77 -2.33
N ARG A 248 4.22 -9.53 -1.09
CA ARG A 248 5.35 -8.62 -0.81
C ARG A 248 6.64 -9.25 -1.31
N MET A 249 7.15 -8.72 -2.41
CA MET A 249 8.33 -9.20 -3.11
C MET A 249 9.55 -8.36 -2.74
N TRP A 250 10.49 -8.99 -2.05
CA TRP A 250 11.84 -8.49 -1.88
C TRP A 250 12.68 -8.96 -3.06
N THR A 251 13.19 -8.01 -3.82
CA THR A 251 13.96 -8.26 -5.04
C THR A 251 15.41 -7.84 -4.88
N THR A 252 15.86 -7.44 -3.68
CA THR A 252 17.20 -6.88 -3.42
C THR A 252 18.27 -7.95 -3.26
N PHE A 253 19.55 -7.55 -3.21
CA PHE A 253 20.65 -8.49 -2.97
C PHE A 253 20.67 -9.09 -1.57
N LYS A 254 20.37 -8.28 -0.55
CA LYS A 254 20.46 -8.71 0.86
C LYS A 254 19.24 -9.51 1.28
N HIS A 255 18.09 -9.18 0.71
CA HIS A 255 16.82 -9.83 0.97
C HIS A 255 16.14 -10.08 -0.37
N ASN A 256 16.04 -11.36 -0.75
CA ASN A 256 15.31 -11.82 -1.91
C ASN A 256 14.42 -13.00 -1.49
N ASN A 257 13.10 -12.86 -1.64
CA ASN A 257 12.12 -13.89 -1.28
C ASN A 257 11.33 -14.40 -2.49
N LEU A 258 11.83 -14.15 -3.70
CA LEU A 258 11.19 -14.62 -4.92
C LEU A 258 11.28 -16.13 -5.05
N VAL A 259 10.16 -16.76 -5.37
CA VAL A 259 10.06 -18.19 -5.67
C VAL A 259 9.44 -18.41 -7.05
N PRO A 260 9.72 -19.53 -7.73
CA PRO A 260 9.08 -19.85 -9.00
C PRO A 260 7.54 -19.83 -8.87
N GLY A 261 6.86 -19.10 -9.74
CA GLY A 261 5.42 -18.92 -9.70
C GLY A 261 4.97 -17.55 -9.20
N ASP A 262 5.82 -16.81 -8.49
CA ASP A 262 5.54 -15.43 -8.10
C ASP A 262 5.24 -14.54 -9.32
N GLU A 263 5.88 -14.82 -10.46
CA GLU A 263 5.62 -14.08 -11.69
C GLU A 263 4.19 -14.24 -12.21
N ARG A 264 3.43 -15.23 -11.71
CA ARG A 264 2.04 -15.48 -12.09
C ARG A 264 1.03 -14.69 -11.28
N LEU A 265 1.41 -14.19 -10.10
CA LEU A 265 0.53 -13.41 -9.21
C LEU A 265 -0.02 -12.17 -9.90
N ALA A 266 -1.29 -11.86 -9.64
CA ALA A 266 -1.97 -10.71 -10.24
C ALA A 266 -1.37 -9.38 -9.78
N ILE A 267 -0.83 -9.35 -8.56
CA ILE A 267 -0.36 -8.16 -7.89
C ILE A 267 1.05 -8.41 -7.35
N TRP A 268 2.00 -7.55 -7.72
CA TRP A 268 3.35 -7.55 -7.16
C TRP A 268 3.52 -6.32 -6.27
N HIS A 269 3.67 -6.52 -4.96
CA HIS A 269 4.03 -5.46 -4.02
C HIS A 269 5.55 -5.40 -3.90
N LEU A 270 6.15 -4.25 -4.23
CA LEU A 270 7.60 -4.14 -4.50
C LEU A 270 8.24 -2.99 -3.70
N PRO A 271 8.21 -3.03 -2.36
CA PRO A 271 8.62 -1.89 -1.53
C PRO A 271 10.08 -1.47 -1.70
N ALA A 272 10.97 -2.41 -1.99
CA ALA A 272 12.37 -2.11 -2.23
C ALA A 272 12.64 -1.42 -3.58
N GLU A 273 11.69 -1.45 -4.51
CA GLU A 273 11.87 -0.94 -5.87
C GLU A 273 11.44 0.52 -6.03
N LYS A 274 10.93 1.15 -4.97
CA LYS A 274 10.52 2.57 -4.92
C LYS A 274 11.56 3.51 -5.52
N ARG A 275 12.85 3.23 -5.36
CA ARG A 275 13.95 4.08 -5.85
C ARG A 275 14.61 3.61 -7.13
N SER A 276 14.27 2.42 -7.65
CA SER A 276 14.91 1.80 -8.81
C SER A 276 13.91 1.35 -9.86
N GLY A 277 13.05 0.39 -9.53
CA GLY A 277 12.09 -0.20 -10.46
C GLY A 277 10.98 0.77 -10.85
N PHE A 278 10.34 1.43 -9.89
CA PHE A 278 9.24 2.36 -10.18
C PHE A 278 9.68 3.58 -11.01
N PRO A 279 10.82 4.25 -10.72
CA PRO A 279 11.35 5.28 -11.60
C PRO A 279 11.67 4.77 -13.01
N ALA A 280 12.18 3.54 -13.14
CA ALA A 280 12.46 2.95 -14.46
C ALA A 280 11.18 2.65 -15.25
N LEU A 281 10.14 2.12 -14.60
CA LEU A 281 8.83 1.91 -15.22
C LEU A 281 8.18 3.24 -15.61
N PHE A 282 8.22 4.23 -14.73
CA PHE A 282 7.70 5.57 -15.01
C PHE A 282 8.41 6.21 -16.21
N ALA A 283 9.76 6.15 -16.26
CA ALA A 283 10.53 6.66 -17.40
C ALA A 283 10.20 5.91 -18.70
N ARG A 284 9.91 4.61 -18.62
CA ARG A 284 9.48 3.81 -19.76
C ARG A 284 8.11 4.23 -20.28
N LEU A 285 7.13 4.41 -19.40
CA LEU A 285 5.80 4.93 -19.74
C LEU A 285 5.91 6.32 -20.38
N LYS A 286 6.76 7.20 -19.84
CA LYS A 286 7.07 8.50 -20.47
C LYS A 286 7.61 8.34 -21.88
N GLY A 287 8.56 7.43 -22.09
CA GLY A 287 9.07 7.11 -23.43
C GLY A 287 8.00 6.57 -24.38
N HIS A 288 6.89 6.02 -23.87
CA HIS A 288 5.73 5.61 -24.64
C HIS A 288 4.69 6.72 -24.86
N GLY A 289 4.93 7.93 -24.34
CA GLY A 289 4.04 9.08 -24.52
C GLY A 289 3.01 9.24 -23.41
N LEU A 290 3.40 8.98 -22.15
CA LEU A 290 2.58 9.15 -20.95
C LEU A 290 1.78 10.46 -20.92
N GLU A 291 2.33 11.55 -21.46
CA GLU A 291 1.67 12.86 -21.48
C GLU A 291 0.40 12.90 -22.34
N ARG A 292 0.25 11.98 -23.30
CA ARG A 292 -0.75 12.08 -24.38
C ARG A 292 -1.58 10.84 -24.58
N ARG A 293 -1.07 9.66 -24.20
CA ARG A 293 -1.70 8.38 -24.49
C ARG A 293 -2.50 7.84 -23.30
N ASP A 294 -3.43 6.96 -23.62
CA ASP A 294 -4.23 6.23 -22.64
C ASP A 294 -3.48 4.98 -22.14
N PRO A 295 -3.81 4.45 -20.95
CA PRO A 295 -3.07 3.33 -20.35
C PRO A 295 -2.99 2.08 -21.22
N LEU A 296 -4.04 1.79 -22.00
CA LEU A 296 -4.06 0.66 -22.94
C LEU A 296 -3.01 0.82 -24.06
N GLU A 297 -2.70 2.05 -24.48
CA GLU A 297 -1.67 2.34 -25.48
C GLU A 297 -0.26 2.43 -24.87
N LEU A 298 -0.18 2.64 -23.56
CA LEU A 298 1.05 2.63 -22.76
C LEU A 298 1.40 1.23 -22.24
N ALA A 299 0.73 0.20 -22.75
CA ALA A 299 0.76 -1.14 -22.20
C ALA A 299 2.20 -1.67 -22.04
N VAL A 300 2.52 -2.08 -20.81
CA VAL A 300 3.79 -2.71 -20.49
C VAL A 300 3.54 -4.20 -20.27
N SER A 301 4.27 -5.04 -20.99
CA SER A 301 4.12 -6.50 -20.83
C SER A 301 4.62 -6.95 -19.46
N ARG A 302 4.05 -8.05 -18.95
CA ARG A 302 4.50 -8.71 -17.72
C ARG A 302 5.99 -9.04 -17.76
N GLU A 303 6.51 -9.50 -18.91
CA GLU A 303 7.94 -9.78 -19.06
C GLU A 303 8.80 -8.53 -18.92
N GLU A 304 8.33 -7.41 -19.46
CA GLU A 304 9.04 -6.15 -19.38
C GLU A 304 9.07 -5.62 -17.94
N MET A 305 7.93 -5.67 -17.24
CA MET A 305 7.88 -5.40 -15.80
C MET A 305 8.81 -6.34 -15.04
N GLY A 306 8.82 -7.63 -15.38
CA GLY A 306 9.73 -8.63 -14.81
C GLY A 306 11.20 -8.25 -14.99
N ARG A 307 11.62 -7.75 -16.16
CA ARG A 307 12.97 -7.24 -16.40
C ARG A 307 13.29 -5.97 -15.61
N ILE A 308 12.30 -5.11 -15.37
CA ILE A 308 12.46 -3.88 -14.59
C ILE A 308 12.65 -4.20 -13.11
N PHE A 309 11.75 -5.00 -12.54
CA PHE A 309 11.67 -5.31 -11.11
C PHE A 309 12.48 -6.53 -10.69
N GLY A 310 12.96 -7.35 -11.64
CA GLY A 310 13.76 -8.54 -11.36
C GLY A 310 12.93 -9.75 -10.96
N VAL A 311 11.71 -9.86 -11.50
CA VAL A 311 10.77 -10.96 -11.26
C VAL A 311 10.68 -11.85 -12.51
N PRO A 312 10.79 -13.20 -12.39
CA PRO A 312 11.01 -13.96 -11.17
C PRO A 312 12.49 -14.01 -10.73
N ARG A 313 13.42 -13.52 -11.57
CA ARG A 313 14.86 -13.50 -11.27
C ARG A 313 15.51 -12.20 -11.71
N ARG A 314 16.49 -11.74 -10.94
CA ARG A 314 17.28 -10.54 -11.27
C ARG A 314 18.12 -10.79 -12.52
N SER A 315 18.09 -9.83 -13.45
CA SER A 315 18.95 -9.83 -14.63
C SER A 315 20.25 -9.04 -14.38
N PRO A 316 21.34 -9.31 -15.13
CA PRO A 316 22.55 -8.48 -15.09
C PRO A 316 22.29 -7.00 -15.44
N ALA A 317 21.32 -6.73 -16.32
CA ALA A 317 20.91 -5.37 -16.65
C ALA A 317 20.29 -4.65 -15.44
N LYS A 318 19.46 -5.35 -14.66
CA LYS A 318 18.93 -4.85 -13.39
C LYS A 318 20.05 -4.61 -12.37
N TRP A 319 21.03 -5.51 -12.31
CA TRP A 319 22.20 -5.34 -11.44
C TRP A 319 22.92 -4.00 -11.71
N LEU A 320 23.22 -3.70 -12.97
CA LEU A 320 23.88 -2.45 -13.36
C LEU A 320 23.03 -1.22 -12.98
N ARG A 321 21.72 -1.29 -13.17
CA ARG A 321 20.79 -0.18 -12.87
C ARG A 321 20.74 0.13 -11.38
N ASP A 322 20.57 -0.89 -10.55
CA ASP A 322 20.49 -0.74 -9.10
C ASP A 322 21.81 -0.21 -8.52
N MET A 323 22.96 -0.62 -9.08
CA MET A 323 24.27 -0.09 -8.70
C MET A 323 24.42 1.40 -9.04
N ARG A 324 24.04 1.82 -10.27
CA ARG A 324 24.09 3.22 -10.67
C ARG A 324 23.24 4.11 -9.76
N SER A 325 22.03 3.65 -9.42
CA SER A 325 21.14 4.37 -8.50
C SER A 325 21.76 4.58 -7.11
N LYS A 326 22.43 3.56 -6.57
CA LYS A 326 23.12 3.66 -5.26
C LYS A 326 24.31 4.61 -5.28
N VAL A 327 25.04 4.64 -6.40
CA VAL A 327 26.21 5.52 -6.57
C VAL A 327 25.76 6.99 -6.70
N SER A 328 24.73 7.27 -7.49
CA SER A 328 24.17 8.63 -7.57
C SER A 328 23.64 9.13 -6.23
N GLU A 329 23.11 8.23 -5.40
CA GLU A 329 22.65 8.56 -4.05
C GLU A 329 23.81 8.93 -3.12
N HIS A 330 24.91 8.15 -3.12
CA HIS A 330 26.09 8.45 -2.31
C HIS A 330 26.78 9.74 -2.75
N ALA A 331 26.80 10.02 -4.06
CA ALA A 331 27.31 11.28 -4.58
C ALA A 331 26.43 12.48 -4.18
N GLY A 332 25.10 12.34 -4.25
CA GLY A 332 24.15 13.37 -3.81
C GLY A 332 24.23 13.68 -2.32
N LYS A 333 24.34 12.65 -1.45
CA LYS A 333 24.50 12.83 0.00
C LYS A 333 25.82 13.51 0.37
N ARG A 334 26.92 13.20 -0.34
CA ARG A 334 28.23 13.87 -0.13
C ARG A 334 28.21 15.35 -0.50
N LEU A 335 27.44 15.74 -1.51
CA LEU A 335 27.30 17.14 -1.92
C LEU A 335 26.36 17.92 -0.99
N ALA A 336 25.35 17.28 -0.42
CA ALA A 336 24.43 17.90 0.54
C ALA A 336 25.05 18.07 1.95
N GLY A 337 25.96 17.19 2.36
CA GLY A 337 26.70 17.33 3.63
C GLY A 337 27.91 18.27 3.59
N ALA A 338 28.17 18.91 2.45
CA ALA A 338 29.28 19.85 2.24
C ALA A 338 28.79 21.31 2.06
N ARG A 339 27.54 21.61 2.42
CA ARG A 339 26.95 22.96 2.39
C ARG A 339 26.54 23.41 3.77
#